data_AF-A0A7J9ILL6-F1
#
_entry.id   AF-A0A7J9ILL6-F1
#
_cell.length_a   1.000
_cell.length_b   1.000
_cell.length_c   1.000
_cell.angle_alpha   90.00
_cell.angle_beta   90.00
_cell.angle_gamma   90.00
#
_symmetry.space_group_name_H-M   'P 1'
#
loop_
_entity.id
_entity.type
_entity.pdbx_description
1 polymer ?
#
loop_
_entity_poly.entity_id
_entity_poly.type
_entity_poly.pdbx_seq_one_letter_code
_entity_poly.pdbx_strand_id
1 'polypeptide(L)'
;MSDSDGGCCRCCCSFIFTLGLTALFMWLSLRTSNPKCSIENFYLPSLDTTLKNPNDTTLNLTLKLENTNKDKGIKYDAVKVAVSDSQNRNHVVANVSVPGFYQGHKKKAKKNGTGTANLTVASQVTSNNG
;
A
#
# COMPACT_ATOMS: atom_id res chain seq x y z
N MET A 1 59.33 31.77 10.25
CA MET A 1 58.00 31.95 10.88
C MET A 1 57.05 31.13 10.05
N SER A 2 56.40 30.16 10.69
CA SER A 2 55.87 28.90 10.16
C SER A 2 54.94 28.99 8.95
N ASP A 3 55.07 27.98 8.10
CA ASP A 3 54.41 27.76 6.82
C ASP A 3 52.87 27.83 6.88
N SER A 4 52.29 28.54 5.91
CA SER A 4 50.85 28.60 5.66
C SER A 4 50.39 27.37 4.88
N ASP A 5 50.32 26.22 5.53
CA ASP A 5 49.90 24.94 4.92
C ASP A 5 48.40 24.62 5.14
N GLY A 6 47.55 25.66 5.21
CA GLY A 6 46.14 25.53 5.60
C GLY A 6 45.12 25.75 4.47
N GLY A 7 45.54 26.23 3.30
CA GLY A 7 44.64 26.71 2.25
C GLY A 7 44.03 25.62 1.38
N CYS A 8 44.85 24.66 0.93
CA CYS A 8 44.42 23.63 -0.01
C CYS A 8 43.53 22.57 0.66
N CYS A 9 43.88 22.16 1.89
CA CYS A 9 43.13 21.14 2.64
C CYS A 9 41.74 21.65 3.08
N ARG A 10 41.62 22.93 3.44
CA ARG A 10 40.35 23.55 3.87
C ARG A 10 39.37 23.75 2.70
N CYS A 11 39.87 24.02 1.50
CA CYS A 11 39.05 24.17 0.30
C CYS A 11 38.47 22.82 -0.16
N CYS A 12 39.29 21.76 -0.20
CA CYS A 12 38.84 20.41 -0.57
C CYS A 12 37.80 19.86 0.40
N CYS A 13 38.00 20.00 1.71
CA CYS A 13 37.04 19.54 2.72
C CYS A 13 35.69 20.27 2.63
N SER A 14 35.70 21.57 2.34
CA SER A 14 34.47 22.34 2.14
C SER A 14 33.69 21.88 0.91
N PHE A 15 34.39 21.56 -0.19
CA PHE A 15 33.78 21.01 -1.40
C PHE A 15 33.13 19.65 -1.17
N ILE A 16 33.83 18.73 -0.51
CA ILE A 16 33.26 17.40 -0.21
C ILE A 16 32.04 17.52 0.72
N PHE A 17 32.09 18.41 1.71
CA PHE A 17 30.96 18.62 2.62
C PHE A 17 29.74 19.20 1.90
N THR A 18 29.92 20.20 1.04
CA THR A 18 28.83 20.80 0.27
C THR A 18 28.24 19.84 -0.76
N LEU A 19 29.07 19.06 -1.46
CA LEU A 19 28.62 17.99 -2.36
C LEU A 19 27.87 16.89 -1.59
N GLY A 20 28.38 16.47 -0.43
CA GLY A 20 27.69 15.50 0.43
C GLY A 20 26.34 16.02 0.93
N LEU A 21 26.27 17.29 1.34
CA LEU A 21 25.05 17.91 1.82
C LEU A 21 24.00 18.07 0.72
N THR A 22 24.40 18.51 -0.48
CA THR A 22 23.50 18.62 -1.64
C THR A 22 23.01 17.24 -2.09
N ALA A 23 23.88 16.22 -2.12
CA ALA A 23 23.48 14.85 -2.40
C ALA A 23 22.50 14.32 -1.35
N LEU A 24 22.71 14.62 -0.06
CA LEU A 24 21.80 14.26 1.02
C LEU A 24 20.43 14.93 0.87
N PHE A 25 20.39 16.23 0.57
CA PHE A 25 19.14 16.95 0.34
C PHE A 25 18.40 16.41 -0.89
N MET A 26 19.11 16.18 -1.99
CA MET A 26 18.54 15.57 -3.19
C MET A 26 17.96 14.19 -2.88
N TRP A 27 18.71 13.33 -2.17
CA TRP A 27 18.24 12.04 -1.70
C TRP A 27 16.97 12.15 -0.84
N LEU A 28 16.95 13.10 0.11
CA LEU A 28 15.81 13.30 1.00
C LEU A 28 14.57 13.78 0.25
N SER A 29 14.74 14.63 -0.78
CA SER A 29 13.67 15.08 -1.67
C SER A 29 13.16 13.96 -2.59
N LEU A 30 14.03 13.04 -3.02
CA LEU A 30 13.64 11.92 -3.86
C LEU A 30 13.07 10.74 -3.07
N ARG A 31 13.34 10.64 -1.76
CA ARG A 31 12.85 9.55 -0.92
C ARG A 31 11.32 9.53 -0.88
N THR A 32 10.75 8.52 -1.53
CA THR A 32 9.31 8.24 -1.47
C THR A 32 8.95 7.60 -0.13
N SER A 33 7.84 8.05 0.44
CA SER A 33 7.16 7.40 1.55
C SER A 33 6.17 6.35 1.05
N ASN A 34 5.99 5.28 1.84
CA ASN A 34 5.01 4.26 1.54
C ASN A 34 3.58 4.85 1.56
N PRO A 35 2.75 4.53 0.56
CA PRO A 35 1.35 4.93 0.58
C PRO A 35 0.59 4.21 1.70
N LYS A 36 -0.46 4.85 2.22
CA LYS A 36 -1.38 4.21 3.15
C LYS A 36 -2.47 3.50 2.36
N CYS A 37 -2.72 2.25 2.70
CA CYS A 37 -3.80 1.43 2.12
C CYS A 37 -4.71 0.95 3.24
N SER A 38 -6.02 1.12 3.08
CA SER A 38 -7.02 0.70 4.06
C SER A 38 -8.26 0.18 3.34
N ILE A 39 -8.97 -0.74 3.99
CA ILE A 39 -10.25 -1.27 3.48
C ILE A 39 -11.37 -0.37 4.03
N GLU A 40 -12.20 0.19 3.16
CA GLU A 40 -13.33 1.06 3.55
C GLU A 40 -14.64 0.27 3.62
N ASN A 41 -14.90 -0.58 2.62
CA ASN A 41 -16.08 -1.43 2.59
C ASN A 41 -15.67 -2.86 2.23
N PHE A 42 -16.34 -3.81 2.87
CA PHE A 42 -16.25 -5.23 2.61
C PHE A 42 -17.67 -5.77 2.54
N TYR A 43 -18.06 -6.34 1.41
CA TYR A 43 -19.40 -6.88 1.21
C TYR A 43 -19.33 -8.25 0.56
N LEU A 44 -19.97 -9.21 1.22
CA LEU A 44 -20.06 -10.60 0.79
C LEU A 44 -21.54 -11.03 0.83
N PRO A 45 -22.23 -11.10 -0.33
CA PRO A 45 -23.66 -11.40 -0.42
C PRO A 45 -24.03 -12.76 0.18
N SER A 46 -23.13 -13.75 0.12
CA SER A 46 -23.39 -15.08 0.70
C SER A 46 -23.56 -15.08 2.22
N LEU A 47 -23.08 -14.04 2.92
CA LEU A 47 -23.27 -13.86 4.36
C LEU A 47 -24.56 -13.07 4.67
N ASP A 48 -25.16 -12.45 3.67
CA ASP A 48 -26.36 -11.65 3.82
C ASP A 48 -27.60 -12.56 3.85
N THR A 49 -28.11 -12.80 5.05
CA THR A 49 -29.28 -13.67 5.30
C THR A 49 -30.58 -13.12 4.70
N THR A 50 -30.58 -11.87 4.23
CA THR A 50 -31.73 -11.22 3.59
C THR A 50 -31.78 -11.45 2.07
N LEU A 51 -30.68 -11.85 1.44
CA LEU A 51 -30.62 -12.13 0.01
C LEU A 51 -30.97 -13.59 -0.31
N LYS A 52 -31.77 -13.79 -1.37
CA LYS A 52 -32.25 -15.11 -1.84
C LYS A 52 -31.18 -15.98 -2.52
N ASN A 53 -29.91 -15.54 -2.57
CA ASN A 53 -28.82 -16.20 -3.30
C ASN A 53 -27.63 -16.54 -2.38
N PRO A 54 -27.76 -17.53 -1.47
CA PRO A 54 -26.68 -17.96 -0.58
C PRO A 54 -25.46 -18.55 -1.30
N ASN A 55 -25.60 -18.89 -2.58
CA ASN A 55 -24.54 -19.46 -3.41
C ASN A 55 -23.72 -18.40 -4.18
N ASP A 56 -24.02 -17.11 -4.02
CA ASP A 56 -23.26 -16.06 -4.70
C ASP A 56 -21.90 -15.85 -4.03
N THR A 57 -20.85 -16.36 -4.70
CA THR A 57 -19.46 -16.26 -4.25
C THR A 57 -18.81 -14.90 -4.51
N THR A 58 -19.55 -13.93 -5.04
CA THR A 58 -19.00 -12.63 -5.42
C THR A 58 -18.60 -11.82 -4.20
N LEU A 59 -17.32 -11.48 -4.07
CA LEU A 59 -16.84 -10.59 -3.02
C LEU A 59 -16.58 -9.20 -3.57
N ASN A 60 -17.17 -8.20 -2.92
CA ASN A 60 -16.97 -6.79 -3.25
C ASN A 60 -16.16 -6.11 -2.15
N LEU A 61 -15.11 -5.40 -2.54
CA LEU A 61 -14.21 -4.70 -1.63
C LEU A 61 -13.97 -3.29 -2.14
N THR A 62 -13.98 -2.30 -1.25
CA THR A 62 -13.54 -0.94 -1.55
C THR A 62 -12.22 -0.66 -0.85
N LEU A 63 -11.17 -0.48 -1.65
CA LEU A 63 -9.87 -0.02 -1.16
C LEU A 63 -9.80 1.50 -1.16
N LYS A 64 -9.32 2.04 -0.05
CA LYS A 64 -8.96 3.44 0.13
C LYS A 64 -7.45 3.57 0.18
N LEU A 65 -6.90 4.25 -0.82
CA LEU A 65 -5.47 4.49 -0.93
C LEU A 65 -5.16 5.98 -0.75
N GLU A 66 -4.16 6.29 0.05
CA GLU A 66 -3.70 7.65 0.32
C GLU A 66 -2.21 7.78 0.00
N ASN A 67 -1.91 8.61 -0.99
CA ASN A 67 -0.55 8.92 -1.38
C ASN A 67 -0.01 10.04 -0.48
N THR A 68 0.85 9.68 0.47
CA THR A 68 1.51 10.58 1.42
C THR A 68 2.70 11.33 0.81
N ASN A 69 3.12 10.99 -0.42
CA ASN A 69 4.22 11.64 -1.09
C ASN A 69 3.86 13.08 -1.48
N LYS A 70 4.77 14.01 -1.18
CA LYS A 70 4.54 15.44 -1.38
C LYS A 70 4.54 15.82 -2.87
N ASP A 71 5.50 15.28 -3.61
CA ASP A 71 5.83 15.75 -4.97
C ASP A 71 5.77 14.63 -6.03
N LYS A 72 5.38 13.41 -5.63
CA LYS A 72 5.42 12.21 -6.49
C LYS A 72 4.07 11.53 -6.55
N GLY A 73 3.61 11.25 -7.76
CA GLY A 73 2.48 10.35 -8.00
C GLY A 73 2.92 8.88 -7.86
N ILE A 74 1.96 8.00 -7.67
CA ILE A 74 2.18 6.54 -7.59
C ILE A 74 1.39 5.88 -8.71
N LYS A 75 2.06 5.07 -9.52
CA LYS A 75 1.41 4.19 -10.49
C LYS A 75 1.28 2.81 -9.85
N TYR A 76 0.06 2.41 -9.56
CA TYR A 76 -0.25 1.08 -9.07
C TYR A 76 -0.43 0.15 -10.25
N ASP A 77 0.24 -1.00 -10.20
CA ASP A 77 -0.14 -2.15 -11.01
C ASP A 77 -1.43 -2.78 -10.43
N ALA A 78 -1.94 -3.85 -11.05
CA ALA A 78 -3.08 -4.58 -10.55
C ALA A 78 -2.87 -5.01 -9.08
N VAL A 79 -3.69 -4.47 -8.18
CA VAL A 79 -3.58 -4.73 -6.75
C VAL A 79 -4.37 -5.99 -6.42
N LYS A 80 -3.65 -7.02 -5.96
CA LYS A 80 -4.24 -8.29 -5.52
C LYS A 80 -4.42 -8.26 -4.01
N VAL A 81 -5.65 -8.44 -3.55
CA VAL A 81 -6.00 -8.52 -2.13
C VAL A 81 -6.40 -9.94 -1.82
N ALA A 82 -5.66 -10.57 -0.91
CA ALA A 82 -6.02 -11.88 -0.36
C ALA A 82 -6.68 -11.69 1.00
N VAL A 83 -7.88 -12.22 1.16
CA VAL A 83 -8.61 -12.26 2.43
C VAL A 83 -8.37 -13.63 3.04
N SER A 84 -7.85 -13.67 4.27
CA SER A 84 -7.49 -14.91 4.96
C SER A 84 -8.04 -14.93 6.38
N ASP A 85 -8.32 -16.12 6.91
CA ASP A 85 -8.73 -16.27 8.31
C ASP A 85 -7.56 -16.00 9.29
N SER A 86 -7.90 -15.34 10.39
CA SER A 86 -7.00 -14.51 11.20
C SER A 86 -5.96 -15.27 12.02
N GLN A 87 -6.08 -16.60 12.17
CA GLN A 87 -5.22 -17.33 13.09
C GLN A 87 -3.97 -17.96 12.46
N ASN A 88 -4.00 -18.36 11.20
CA ASN A 88 -2.82 -19.00 10.56
C ASN A 88 -2.58 -18.60 9.10
N ARG A 89 -3.40 -17.72 8.49
CA ARG A 89 -3.37 -17.40 7.05
C ARG A 89 -3.40 -18.64 6.13
N ASN A 90 -3.68 -19.82 6.67
CA ASN A 90 -3.56 -21.09 5.96
C ASN A 90 -4.74 -21.30 5.01
N HIS A 91 -5.84 -20.57 5.23
CA HIS A 91 -7.05 -20.61 4.44
C HIS A 91 -7.30 -19.23 3.82
N VAL A 92 -7.08 -19.14 2.51
CA VAL A 92 -7.48 -17.97 1.71
C VAL A 92 -8.98 -18.07 1.48
N VAL A 93 -9.71 -17.13 2.07
CA VAL A 93 -11.16 -17.00 1.96
C VAL A 93 -11.53 -16.41 0.61
N ALA A 94 -10.77 -15.44 0.10
CA ALA A 94 -11.06 -14.82 -1.19
C ALA A 94 -9.84 -14.12 -1.81
N ASN A 95 -9.86 -14.04 -3.14
CA ASN A 95 -8.94 -13.22 -3.90
C ASN A 95 -9.70 -12.13 -4.64
N VAL A 96 -9.36 -10.88 -4.37
CA VAL A 96 -9.94 -9.70 -5.03
C VAL A 96 -8.87 -9.03 -5.86
N SER A 97 -9.22 -8.61 -7.07
CA SER A 97 -8.34 -7.85 -7.94
C SER A 97 -8.89 -6.44 -8.13
N VAL A 98 -8.03 -5.45 -7.96
CA VAL A 98 -8.30 -4.05 -8.29
C VAL A 98 -7.44 -3.66 -9.49
N PRO A 99 -8.03 -3.13 -10.57
CA PRO A 99 -7.26 -2.73 -11.75
C PRO A 99 -6.23 -1.66 -11.40
N GLY A 100 -5.06 -1.74 -12.04
CA GLY A 100 -4.00 -0.76 -11.89
C GLY A 100 -4.47 0.65 -12.23
N PHE A 101 -3.95 1.64 -11.53
CA PHE A 101 -4.35 3.03 -11.70
C PHE A 101 -3.23 3.99 -11.30
N TYR A 102 -3.32 5.22 -11.80
CA TYR A 102 -2.42 6.29 -11.40
C TYR A 102 -3.06 7.14 -10.30
N GLN A 103 -2.30 7.41 -9.24
CA GLN A 103 -2.67 8.29 -8.14
C GLN A 103 -1.74 9.49 -8.11
N GLY A 104 -2.31 10.70 -8.21
CA GLY A 104 -1.56 11.94 -8.05
C GLY A 104 -0.93 12.11 -6.66
N HIS A 105 0.04 13.01 -6.56
CA HIS A 105 0.68 13.37 -5.28
C HIS A 105 -0.31 14.02 -4.30
N LYS A 106 -0.22 13.69 -3.00
CA LYS A 106 -1.16 14.15 -1.95
C LYS A 106 -2.65 13.91 -2.25
N LYS A 107 -2.98 12.96 -3.13
CA LYS A 107 -4.37 12.62 -3.46
C LYS A 107 -4.82 11.35 -2.73
N LYS A 108 -6.14 11.22 -2.58
CA LYS A 108 -6.82 10.01 -2.09
C LYS A 108 -7.52 9.35 -3.26
N ALA A 109 -7.51 8.02 -3.30
CA ALA A 109 -8.19 7.22 -4.30
C ALA A 109 -9.08 6.19 -3.62
N LYS A 110 -10.28 6.00 -4.17
CA LYS A 110 -11.17 4.90 -3.83
C LYS A 110 -11.28 3.99 -5.03
N LYS A 111 -11.05 2.69 -4.82
CA LYS A 111 -11.09 1.71 -5.90
C LYS A 111 -11.86 0.48 -5.46
N ASN A 112 -12.82 0.12 -6.28
CA ASN A 112 -13.63 -1.07 -6.08
C ASN A 112 -12.89 -2.25 -6.69
N GLY A 113 -12.85 -3.34 -5.95
CA GLY A 113 -12.36 -4.63 -6.39
C GLY A 113 -13.48 -5.65 -6.28
N THR A 114 -13.51 -6.55 -7.25
CA THR A 114 -14.37 -7.72 -7.22
C THR A 114 -13.52 -8.98 -7.21
N GLY A 115 -14.04 -10.02 -6.59
CA GLY A 115 -13.34 -11.27 -6.42
C GLY A 115 -14.30 -12.42 -6.19
N THR A 116 -13.73 -13.60 -6.05
CA THR A 116 -14.47 -14.83 -5.76
C THR A 116 -14.05 -15.34 -4.39
N ALA A 117 -15.03 -15.61 -3.53
CA ALA A 117 -14.84 -16.20 -2.22
C ALA A 117 -15.08 -17.71 -2.23
N ASN A 118 -14.30 -18.44 -1.43
CA ASN A 118 -14.52 -19.86 -1.16
C ASN A 118 -15.49 -20.01 0.03
N LEU A 119 -16.75 -20.33 -0.28
CA LEU A 119 -17.82 -20.41 0.72
C LEU A 119 -17.59 -21.50 1.76
N THR A 120 -16.95 -22.62 1.40
CA THR A 120 -16.69 -23.72 2.35
C THR A 120 -15.81 -23.26 3.51
N VAL A 121 -14.83 -22.39 3.22
CA VAL A 121 -13.97 -21.79 4.25
C VAL A 121 -14.72 -20.70 5.02
N ALA A 122 -15.53 -19.88 4.34
CA ALA A 122 -16.30 -18.81 4.97
C ALA A 122 -17.34 -19.36 5.97
N SER A 123 -18.04 -20.45 5.63
CA SER A 123 -19.04 -21.07 6.50
C SER A 123 -18.44 -21.78 7.72
N GLN A 124 -17.20 -22.30 7.63
CA GLN A 124 -16.50 -22.88 8.77
C GLN A 124 -16.18 -21.81 9.84
N VAL A 125 -15.85 -20.58 9.43
CA VAL A 125 -15.58 -19.45 10.34
C VAL A 125 -16.85 -19.00 11.07
N THR A 126 -18.02 -19.04 10.41
CA THR A 126 -19.29 -18.70 11.06
C THR A 126 -19.78 -19.79 12.02
N SER A 127 -19.52 -21.07 11.72
CA SER A 127 -19.99 -22.19 12.55
C SER A 127 -19.18 -22.38 13.83
N ASN A 128 -17.91 -21.97 13.88
CA ASN A 128 -17.05 -22.15 15.05
C ASN A 128 -17.18 -21.04 16.11
N ASN A 129 -17.96 -19.98 15.82
CA ASN A 129 -18.21 -18.85 16.72
C ASN A 129 -19.65 -18.86 17.30
N GLY A 130 -20.39 -19.97 17.12
CA GLY A 130 -21.73 -20.20 17.65
C GLY A 130 -21.73 -21.15 18.85
#